data_AF-A0A1I7XIB5-F1
#
_entry.id   AF-A0A1I7XIB5-F1
#
_cell.length_a   1.000
_cell.length_b   1.000
_cell.length_c   1.000
_cell.angle_alpha   90.00
_cell.angle_beta   90.00
_cell.angle_gamma   90.00
#
_symmetry.space_group_name_H-M   'P 1'
#
loop_
_entity.id
_entity.type
_entity.pdbx_description
1 polymer ?
#
loop_
_entity_poly.entity_id
_entity_poly.type
_entity_poly.pdbx_seq_one_letter_code
_entity_poly.pdbx_strand_id
1 'polypeptide(L)'
;MHEVMQRLRRELINRKGPILLHDKLQPYVSRMTLQKFNELAYETLPYPAYSPDLSPTDYHFFKHLYNFLQEKVFNNKGAAQNTFEEFIGSRTPEFYVVGINRLASCWQKCTDSNGLVRLINIILNRDILL
;
A
#
# COMPACT_ATOMS: atom_id res chain seq x y z
N MET A 1 -17.80 -2.69 -15.45
CA MET A 1 -16.76 -3.03 -14.45
C MET A 1 -15.80 -4.12 -14.93
N HIS A 2 -16.27 -5.25 -15.47
CA HIS A 2 -15.38 -6.37 -15.85
C HIS A 2 -14.35 -5.98 -16.94
N GLU A 3 -14.77 -5.24 -17.97
CA GLU A 3 -13.88 -4.79 -19.05
C GLU A 3 -12.82 -3.78 -18.59
N VAL A 4 -13.20 -2.86 -17.70
CA VAL A 4 -12.28 -1.88 -17.08
C VAL A 4 -11.19 -2.60 -16.28
N MET A 5 -11.56 -3.62 -15.49
CA MET A 5 -10.59 -4.44 -14.75
C MET A 5 -9.66 -5.23 -15.68
N GLN A 6 -10.17 -5.75 -16.80
CA GLN A 6 -9.33 -6.45 -17.79
C GLN A 6 -8.37 -5.50 -18.53
N ARG A 7 -8.78 -4.27 -18.82
CA ARG A 7 -7.92 -3.23 -19.41
C ARG A 7 -6.83 -2.77 -18.44
N LEU A 8 -7.21 -2.45 -17.20
CA LEU A 8 -6.26 -2.09 -16.13
C LEU A 8 -5.25 -3.22 -15.90
N ARG A 9 -5.69 -4.48 -15.89
CA ARG A 9 -4.78 -5.64 -15.76
C ARG A 9 -3.75 -5.70 -16.89
N ARG A 10 -4.15 -5.44 -18.14
CA ARG A 10 -3.22 -5.41 -19.29
C ARG A 10 -2.22 -4.25 -19.20
N GLU A 11 -2.68 -3.06 -18.82
CA GLU A 11 -1.80 -1.90 -18.63
C GLU A 11 -0.80 -2.12 -17.48
N LEU A 12 -1.23 -2.77 -16.40
CA LEU A 12 -0.36 -3.13 -15.28
C LEU A 12 0.72 -4.15 -15.65
N ILE A 13 0.39 -5.13 -16.51
CA ILE A 13 1.34 -6.17 -16.95
C ILE A 13 2.41 -5.60 -17.88
N ASN A 14 2.06 -4.62 -18.72
CA ASN A 14 2.99 -4.02 -19.70
C ASN A 14 3.77 -2.81 -19.17
N ARG A 15 3.63 -2.46 -17.87
CA ARG A 15 4.26 -1.27 -17.30
C ARG A 15 5.77 -1.44 -17.14
N LYS A 16 6.51 -0.35 -17.32
CA LYS A 16 7.98 -0.33 -17.18
C LYS A 16 8.47 0.13 -15.79
N GLY A 17 7.61 0.72 -14.97
CA GLY A 17 7.96 1.28 -13.66
C GLY A 17 7.23 0.63 -12.48
N PRO A 18 7.72 0.81 -11.24
CA PRO A 18 7.02 0.37 -10.04
C PRO A 18 5.75 1.19 -9.78
N ILE A 19 4.75 0.58 -9.13
CA ILE A 19 3.60 1.31 -8.59
C ILE A 19 3.79 1.49 -7.09
N LEU A 20 3.68 2.74 -6.64
CA LEU A 20 3.69 3.10 -5.24
C LEU A 20 2.28 3.20 -4.71
N LEU A 21 1.96 2.37 -3.72
CA LEU A 21 0.78 2.53 -2.88
C LEU A 21 1.20 3.20 -1.58
N HIS A 22 0.75 4.43 -1.35
CA HIS A 22 1.02 5.16 -0.12
C HIS A 22 -0.16 6.06 0.25
N ASP A 23 -0.34 6.35 1.53
CA ASP A 23 -1.36 7.31 1.95
C ASP A 23 -0.97 8.72 1.47
N LYS A 24 -1.91 9.39 0.80
CA LYS A 24 -1.80 10.78 0.36
C LYS A 24 -2.38 11.67 1.45
N LEU A 25 -1.85 11.61 2.66
CA LEU A 25 -2.08 12.66 3.65
C LEU A 25 -1.33 13.90 3.14
N GLN A 26 -2.10 14.81 2.54
CA GLN A 26 -1.68 15.99 1.81
C GLN A 26 -0.64 16.92 2.50
N PRO A 27 -0.48 16.99 3.85
CA PRO A 27 0.61 17.78 4.43
C PRO A 27 2.01 17.12 4.35
N TYR A 28 2.15 15.84 4.00
CA TYR A 28 3.43 15.10 4.10
C TYR A 28 4.17 14.87 2.78
N VAL A 29 3.51 15.05 1.62
CA VAL A 29 4.16 14.84 0.33
C VAL A 29 4.60 16.18 -0.23
N SER A 30 5.87 16.51 -0.03
CA SER A 30 6.47 17.73 -0.57
C SER A 30 6.49 17.72 -2.10
N ARG A 31 6.55 18.89 -2.73
CA ARG A 31 6.79 19.01 -4.18
C ARG A 31 8.06 18.28 -4.63
N MET A 32 9.10 18.27 -3.78
CA MET A 32 10.34 17.55 -4.04
C MET A 32 10.12 16.03 -4.07
N THR A 33 9.26 15.50 -3.21
CA THR A 33 8.89 14.07 -3.20
C THR A 33 8.19 13.67 -4.50
N LEU A 34 7.24 14.49 -4.97
CA LEU A 34 6.56 14.25 -6.25
C LEU A 34 7.52 14.33 -7.45
N GLN A 35 8.43 15.31 -7.45
CA GLN A 35 9.48 15.41 -8.47
C GLN A 35 10.34 14.15 -8.49
N LYS A 36 10.73 13.64 -7.32
CA LYS A 36 11.52 12.42 -7.22
C LYS A 36 10.78 11.18 -7.74
N PHE A 37 9.48 11.06 -7.46
CA PHE A 37 8.68 9.96 -8.01
C PHE A 37 8.64 10.01 -9.54
N ASN A 38 8.48 11.20 -10.13
CA ASN A 38 8.51 11.37 -11.58
C ASN A 38 9.88 11.04 -12.18
N GLU A 39 10.97 11.53 -11.58
CA GLU A 39 12.35 11.21 -12.01
C GLU A 39 12.64 9.71 -12.00
N LEU A 40 12.12 9.00 -10.99
CA LEU A 40 12.31 7.56 -10.84
C LEU A 40 11.24 6.72 -11.56
N ALA A 41 10.34 7.36 -12.32
CA ALA A 41 9.22 6.73 -13.01
C ALA A 41 8.31 5.86 -12.11
N TYR A 42 8.07 6.30 -10.87
CA TYR A 42 7.10 5.70 -9.96
C TYR A 42 5.69 6.22 -10.29
N GLU A 43 4.77 5.32 -10.62
CA GLU A 43 3.36 5.64 -10.72
C GLU A 43 2.73 5.56 -9.32
N THR A 44 2.04 6.61 -8.87
CA THR A 44 1.33 6.57 -7.58
C THR A 44 -0.09 6.07 -7.77
N LEU A 45 -0.48 5.03 -7.03
CA LEU A 45 -1.86 4.58 -7.02
C LEU A 45 -2.70 5.58 -6.21
N PRO A 46 -3.88 6.00 -6.69
CA PRO A 46 -4.81 6.76 -5.88
C PRO A 46 -5.19 5.98 -4.62
N TYR A 47 -5.10 6.63 -3.46
CA TYR A 47 -5.41 6.03 -2.16
C TYR A 47 -6.32 6.97 -1.37
N PRO A 48 -7.44 6.47 -0.83
CA PRO A 48 -8.33 7.26 0.00
C PRO A 48 -7.66 7.50 1.35
N ALA A 49 -7.70 8.76 1.82
CA ALA A 49 -7.19 9.11 3.14
C ALA A 49 -7.81 8.21 4.24
N TYR A 50 -7.00 7.85 5.24
CA TYR A 50 -7.45 7.14 6.44
C TYR A 50 -8.14 5.79 6.18
N SER A 51 -7.63 5.00 5.22
CA SER A 51 -8.19 3.67 4.89
C SER A 51 -7.22 2.52 5.19
N PRO A 52 -6.85 2.27 6.46
CA PRO A 52 -5.84 1.26 6.83
C PRO A 52 -6.20 -0.16 6.37
N ASP A 53 -7.48 -0.45 6.12
CA ASP A 53 -7.98 -1.67 5.51
C ASP A 53 -7.55 -1.87 4.04
N LEU A 54 -7.05 -0.81 3.40
CA LEU A 54 -6.56 -0.77 2.03
C LEU A 54 -5.04 -0.68 1.90
N SER A 55 -4.30 -0.65 3.02
CA SER A 55 -2.84 -0.60 3.03
C SER A 55 -2.26 -1.93 3.52
N PRO A 56 -1.54 -2.68 2.66
CA PRO A 56 -0.86 -3.91 3.07
C PRO A 56 0.12 -3.70 4.22
N THR A 57 0.73 -2.51 4.29
CA THR A 57 1.59 -2.13 5.41
C THR A 57 0.81 -2.11 6.72
N ASP A 58 -0.41 -1.57 6.73
CA ASP A 58 -1.21 -1.45 7.94
C ASP A 58 -1.91 -2.77 8.32
N TYR A 59 -2.70 -3.36 7.42
CA TYR A 59 -3.52 -4.54 7.75
C TYR A 59 -2.72 -5.84 7.87
N HIS A 60 -1.52 -5.91 7.29
CA HIS A 60 -0.69 -7.12 7.26
C HIS A 60 0.64 -6.89 7.98
N PHE A 61 1.53 -6.07 7.42
CA PHE A 61 2.90 -5.93 7.95
C PHE A 61 2.91 -5.47 9.41
N PHE A 62 2.28 -4.33 9.72
CA PHE A 62 2.22 -3.77 11.07
C PHE A 62 1.38 -4.61 12.02
N LYS A 63 0.32 -5.27 11.54
CA LYS A 63 -0.41 -6.24 12.35
C LYS A 63 0.51 -7.37 12.85
N HIS A 64 1.32 -7.94 11.97
CA HIS A 64 2.24 -9.00 12.35
C HIS A 64 3.44 -8.49 13.16
N LEU A 65 3.93 -7.29 12.85
CA LEU A 65 4.97 -6.63 13.64
C LEU A 65 4.49 -6.38 15.06
N TYR A 66 3.30 -5.80 15.24
CA TYR A 66 2.71 -5.56 16.55
C TYR A 66 2.66 -6.85 17.37
N ASN A 67 2.16 -7.94 16.78
CA ASN A 67 2.11 -9.24 17.44
C ASN A 67 3.50 -9.78 17.82
N PHE A 68 4.52 -9.57 16.98
CA PHE A 68 5.89 -9.97 17.26
C PHE A 68 6.55 -9.14 18.37
N LEU A 69 6.13 -7.89 18.50
CA LEU A 69 6.60 -6.95 19.52
C LEU A 69 5.83 -7.07 20.84
N GLN A 70 4.70 -7.80 20.88
CA GLN A 70 3.94 -7.96 22.11
C GLN A 70 4.84 -8.48 23.23
N GLU A 71 4.70 -7.88 24.41
CA GLU A 71 5.43 -8.22 25.64
C GLU A 71 6.95 -7.93 25.61
N LYS A 72 7.48 -7.33 24.53
CA LYS A 72 8.88 -6.89 24.48
C LYS A 72 9.05 -5.50 25.07
N VAL A 73 10.03 -5.35 25.97
CA VAL A 73 10.46 -4.05 26.52
C VAL A 73 11.86 -3.74 25.99
N PHE A 74 12.03 -2.54 25.44
CA PHE A 74 13.31 -2.10 24.88
C PHE A 74 13.96 -1.06 25.77
N ASN A 75 15.17 -1.36 26.24
CA ASN A 75 15.92 -0.45 27.12
C ASN A 75 16.74 0.59 26.34
N ASN A 76 16.85 0.44 25.01
CA ASN A 76 17.53 1.38 24.12
C ASN A 76 17.08 1.20 22.66
N LYS A 77 17.46 2.17 21.82
CA LYS A 77 17.16 2.18 20.38
C LYS A 77 17.76 0.97 19.64
N GLY A 78 18.99 0.56 19.97
CA GLY A 78 19.67 -0.55 19.31
C GLY A 78 18.93 -1.88 19.50
N ALA A 79 18.42 -2.14 20.70
CA ALA A 79 17.61 -3.32 20.98
C ALA A 79 16.31 -3.34 20.15
N ALA A 80 15.65 -2.19 20.00
CA ALA A 80 14.46 -2.07 19.15
C ALA A 80 14.80 -2.28 17.66
N GLN A 81 15.91 -1.73 17.18
CA GLN A 81 16.38 -1.89 15.80
C GLN A 81 16.71 -3.35 15.49
N ASN A 82 17.50 -4.01 16.33
CA ASN A 82 17.85 -5.42 16.16
C ASN A 82 16.59 -6.31 16.14
N THR A 83 15.63 -6.03 17.03
CA THR A 83 14.36 -6.78 17.06
C THR A 83 13.54 -6.56 15.78
N PHE A 84 13.56 -5.36 15.21
CA PHE A 84 12.92 -5.08 13.93
C PHE A 84 13.62 -5.81 12.78
N GLU A 85 14.96 -5.85 12.77
CA GLU A 85 15.74 -6.60 11.78
C GLU A 85 15.49 -8.11 11.88
N GLU A 86 15.42 -8.67 13.09
CA GLU A 86 15.02 -10.06 13.33
C GLU A 86 13.61 -10.34 12.81
N PHE A 87 12.67 -9.40 13.05
CA PHE A 87 11.32 -9.52 12.52
C PHE A 87 11.34 -9.63 10.99
N ILE A 88 12.05 -8.73 10.30
CA ILE A 88 12.16 -8.75 8.84
C ILE A 88 12.84 -10.03 8.36
N GLY A 89 13.98 -10.40 8.97
CA GLY A 89 14.75 -11.58 8.61
C GLY A 89 14.01 -12.90 8.81
N SER A 90 13.00 -12.92 9.71
CA SER A 90 12.14 -14.07 9.93
C SER A 90 11.00 -14.25 8.89
N ARG A 91 10.77 -13.27 8.01
CA ARG A 91 9.68 -13.33 7.01
C ARG A 91 10.15 -13.96 5.71
N THR A 92 9.39 -14.94 5.24
CA THR A 92 9.61 -15.53 3.92
C THR A 92 9.04 -14.60 2.82
N PRO A 93 9.46 -14.75 1.55
CA PRO A 93 8.85 -14.02 0.45
C PRO A 93 7.31 -14.17 0.38
N GLU A 94 6.79 -15.35 0.73
CA GLU A 94 5.36 -15.67 0.72
C GLU A 94 4.58 -14.78 1.69
N PHE A 95 5.18 -14.34 2.81
CA PHE A 95 4.55 -13.39 3.73
C PHE A 95 4.12 -12.11 2.99
N TYR A 96 5.04 -11.50 2.25
CA TYR A 96 4.77 -10.27 1.51
C TYR A 96 3.77 -10.51 0.37
N VAL A 97 3.89 -11.64 -0.33
CA VAL A 97 2.95 -12.02 -1.41
C VAL A 97 1.52 -12.16 -0.88
N VAL A 98 1.33 -12.80 0.28
CA VAL A 98 0.02 -12.94 0.93
C VAL A 98 -0.55 -11.56 1.29
N GLY A 99 0.28 -10.68 1.87
CA GLY A 99 -0.10 -9.31 2.18
C GLY A 99 -0.60 -8.56 0.94
N ILE A 100 0.18 -8.57 -0.15
CA ILE A 100 -0.16 -7.85 -1.39
C ILE A 100 -1.38 -8.46 -2.08
N ASN A 101 -1.48 -9.78 -2.18
CA ASN A 101 -2.58 -10.45 -2.88
C ASN A 101 -3.93 -10.23 -2.18
N ARG A 102 -3.93 -9.97 -0.88
CA ARG A 102 -5.15 -9.64 -0.13
C ARG A 102 -5.77 -8.33 -0.57
N LEU A 103 -5.02 -7.42 -1.18
CA LEU A 103 -5.49 -6.10 -1.63
C LEU A 103 -6.70 -6.20 -2.57
N ALA A 104 -6.71 -7.18 -3.48
CA ALA A 104 -7.85 -7.41 -4.38
C ALA A 104 -9.14 -7.74 -3.61
N SER A 105 -9.04 -8.57 -2.56
CA SER A 105 -10.18 -8.91 -1.70
C SER A 105 -10.64 -7.73 -0.85
N CYS A 106 -9.72 -6.87 -0.38
CA CYS A 106 -10.06 -5.66 0.35
C CYS A 106 -10.83 -4.68 -0.54
N TRP A 107 -10.38 -4.47 -1.78
CA TRP A 107 -11.09 -3.62 -2.74
C TRP A 107 -12.49 -4.14 -3.06
N GLN A 108 -12.66 -5.45 -3.24
CA GLN A 108 -13.98 -6.05 -3.45
C GLN A 108 -14.90 -5.84 -2.23
N LYS A 109 -14.40 -6.03 -1.00
CA LYS A 109 -15.19 -5.75 0.21
C LYS A 109 -15.58 -4.27 0.33
N CYS A 110 -14.71 -3.36 -0.10
CA CYS A 110 -15.05 -1.94 -0.15
C CYS A 110 -16.11 -1.62 -1.21
N THR A 111 -16.16 -2.32 -2.35
CA THR A 111 -17.21 -2.11 -3.36
C THR A 111 -18.55 -2.60 -2.83
N ASP A 112 -18.54 -3.77 -2.19
CA ASP A 112 -19.75 -4.47 -1.78
C ASP A 112 -20.42 -3.81 -0.56
N SER A 113 -19.65 -3.11 0.27
CA SER A 113 -20.14 -2.40 1.46
C SER A 113 -20.73 -1.00 1.18
N ASN A 114 -21.12 -0.71 -0.06
CA ASN A 114 -21.53 0.62 -0.53
C ASN A 114 -20.45 1.72 -0.31
N GLY A 115 -19.19 1.32 -0.11
CA GLY A 115 -18.02 2.21 -0.15
C GLY A 115 -17.68 2.73 -1.55
N LEU A 116 -18.65 2.71 -2.47
CA LEU A 116 -18.51 3.09 -3.88
C LEU A 116 -17.84 4.45 -4.05
N VAL A 117 -18.11 5.43 -3.19
CA VAL A 117 -17.44 6.75 -3.23
C VAL A 117 -15.92 6.62 -3.05
N ARG A 118 -15.44 5.73 -2.16
CA ARG A 118 -14.01 5.50 -1.93
C ARG A 118 -13.33 4.86 -3.14
N LEU A 119 -13.99 3.91 -3.80
CA LEU A 119 -13.45 3.23 -4.98
C LEU A 119 -13.59 4.02 -6.27
N ILE A 120 -14.66 4.78 -6.41
CA ILE A 120 -14.83 5.77 -7.48
C ILE A 120 -13.70 6.80 -7.40
N ASN A 121 -13.32 7.28 -6.22
CA ASN A 121 -12.13 8.14 -6.06
C ASN A 121 -10.80 7.43 -6.38
N ILE A 122 -10.69 6.11 -6.16
CA ILE A 122 -9.50 5.33 -6.52
C ILE A 122 -9.41 5.14 -8.05
N ILE A 123 -10.54 4.88 -8.71
CA ILE A 123 -10.60 4.51 -10.12
C ILE A 123 -10.69 5.73 -11.05
N LEU A 124 -11.48 6.76 -10.69
CA LEU A 124 -11.75 7.94 -11.53
C LEU A 124 -10.69 9.04 -11.42
N ASN A 125 -9.89 9.11 -10.35
CA ASN A 125 -8.76 10.06 -10.30
C ASN A 125 -7.58 9.68 -11.20
N ARG A 126 -7.69 8.63 -12.02
CA ARG A 126 -6.77 8.41 -13.14
C ARG A 126 -6.87 9.49 -14.23
N ASP A 127 -8.00 10.22 -14.29
CA ASP A 127 -8.28 11.20 -15.35
C ASP A 127 -8.01 12.67 -14.96
N ILE A 128 -7.49 12.97 -13.76
CA ILE A 128 -7.21 14.37 -13.31
C ILE A 128 -5.72 14.61 -13.09
N LEU A 129 -4.86 14.11 -13.99
CA LEU A 129 -3.46 14.53 -14.11
C LEU A 129 -2.96 14.27 -15.54
N LEU A 130 -3.60 14.93 -16.50
CA LEU A 130 -2.96 15.41 -17.73
C LEU A 130 -2.96 16.94 -17.70
#